data_AF-A0A2E5SZV2-F1
#
_entry.id   AF-A0A2E5SZV2-F1
#
_cell.length_a   1.000
_cell.length_b   1.000
_cell.length_c   1.000
_cell.angle_alpha   90.00
_cell.angle_beta   90.00
_cell.angle_gamma   90.00
#
_symmetry.space_group_name_H-M   'P 1'
#
loop_
_entity.id
_entity.type
_entity.pdbx_description
1 polymer ?
#
loop_
_entity_poly.entity_id
_entity_poly.type
_entity_poly.pdbx_seq_one_letter_code
_entity_poly.pdbx_strand_id
1 'polypeptide(L)'
;MAKQTKRRRDGQQWILDWISKVAGRVQNFEYDSRVHPEEVKSYRMIPKITERYARHAETIAQEAEKAGHVETAHEHYWRAADLYREAQHPIFVDDHPDKIYLHNKLLECYEKVIEHSPYP
;
A
#
# COMPACT_ATOMS: atom_id res chain seq x y z
N MET A 1 -8.42 -28.35 27.84
CA MET A 1 -9.01 -27.57 26.74
C MET A 1 -8.71 -26.09 26.99
N ALA A 2 -7.93 -25.45 26.12
CA ALA A 2 -7.61 -24.04 26.27
C ALA A 2 -8.89 -23.20 26.17
N LYS A 3 -9.12 -22.33 27.16
CA LYS A 3 -10.30 -21.46 27.24
C LYS A 3 -10.28 -20.52 26.04
N GLN A 4 -11.14 -20.79 25.06
CA GLN A 4 -11.33 -19.92 23.91
C GLN A 4 -11.89 -18.59 24.42
N THR A 5 -11.00 -17.61 24.64
CA THR A 5 -11.42 -16.25 24.95
C THR A 5 -11.99 -15.66 23.67
N LYS A 6 -13.27 -15.94 23.40
CA LYS A 6 -14.07 -15.24 22.39
C LYS A 6 -14.20 -13.77 22.80
N ARG A 7 -13.12 -13.00 22.74
CA ARG A 7 -13.26 -11.58 22.44
C ARG A 7 -13.82 -11.58 21.01
N ARG A 8 -15.13 -11.38 20.86
CA ARG A 8 -15.82 -11.17 19.57
C ARG A 8 -15.28 -9.88 18.95
N ARG A 9 -14.03 -9.89 18.47
CA ARG A 9 -13.41 -8.77 17.74
C ARG A 9 -14.19 -8.50 16.44
N ASP A 10 -14.82 -9.54 15.92
CA ASP A 10 -15.53 -9.57 14.65
C ASP A 10 -16.83 -8.73 14.62
N GLY A 11 -17.39 -8.35 15.77
CA GLY A 11 -18.63 -7.56 15.82
C GLY A 11 -18.45 -6.05 15.59
N GLN A 12 -17.20 -5.56 15.62
CA GLN A 12 -16.89 -4.13 15.57
C GLN A 12 -16.06 -3.74 14.34
N GLN A 13 -15.87 -4.65 13.38
CA GLN A 13 -15.16 -4.38 12.13
C GLN A 13 -15.74 -3.17 11.37
N TRP A 14 -17.06 -2.95 11.48
CA TRP A 14 -17.75 -1.82 10.87
C TRP A 14 -17.20 -0.46 11.34
N ILE A 15 -16.68 -0.36 12.57
CA ILE A 15 -16.08 0.89 13.09
C ILE A 15 -14.79 1.18 12.32
N LEU A 16 -13.92 0.17 12.16
CA LEU A 16 -12.68 0.31 11.41
C LEU A 16 -12.94 0.60 9.93
N ASP A 17 -13.95 -0.05 9.34
CA ASP A 17 -14.35 0.21 7.95
C ASP A 17 -14.91 1.63 7.78
N TRP A 18 -15.73 2.10 8.74
CA TRP A 18 -16.24 3.46 8.76
C TRP A 18 -15.12 4.49 8.91
N ILE A 19 -14.19 4.28 9.84
CA ILE A 19 -13.01 5.15 10.02
C ILE A 19 -12.16 5.17 8.75
N SER A 20 -11.87 4.00 8.16
CA SER A 20 -11.13 3.89 6.89
C SER A 20 -11.82 4.68 5.77
N LYS A 21 -13.15 4.56 5.67
CA LYS A 21 -13.96 5.30 4.70
C LYS A 21 -13.90 6.81 4.90
N VAL A 22 -14.03 7.30 6.13
CA VAL A 22 -14.15 8.74 6.43
C VAL A 22 -12.76 9.39 6.47
N ALA A 23 -11.85 8.88 7.31
CA ALA A 23 -10.52 9.45 7.52
C ALA A 23 -9.52 9.04 6.42
N GLY A 24 -9.77 7.96 5.67
CA GLY A 24 -8.84 7.50 4.64
C GLY A 24 -7.57 6.87 5.18
N ARG A 25 -7.62 6.36 6.41
CA ARG A 25 -6.52 5.69 7.11
C ARG A 25 -7.03 4.83 8.24
N VAL A 26 -6.16 3.95 8.72
CA VAL A 26 -6.51 2.90 9.69
C VAL A 26 -5.81 3.04 11.03
N GLN A 27 -4.84 3.95 11.12
CA GLN A 27 -4.03 4.23 12.31
C GLN A 27 -3.41 5.62 12.23
N ASN A 28 -2.69 6.01 13.29
CA ASN A 28 -1.90 7.25 13.41
C ASN A 28 -2.72 8.53 13.24
N PHE A 29 -4.00 8.54 13.67
CA PHE A 29 -5.05 9.58 13.47
C PHE A 29 -4.66 11.04 13.79
N GLU A 30 -3.53 11.26 14.43
CA GLU A 30 -2.94 12.58 14.65
C GLU A 30 -2.64 13.35 13.36
N TYR A 31 -2.32 12.65 12.27
CA TYR A 31 -2.12 13.27 10.95
C TYR A 31 -3.47 13.42 10.23
N ASP A 32 -3.97 14.64 10.07
CA ASP A 32 -5.23 14.95 9.36
C ASP A 32 -5.06 14.86 7.83
N SER A 33 -4.60 13.69 7.37
CA SER A 33 -4.23 13.41 5.99
C SER A 33 -4.77 12.05 5.56
N ARG A 34 -5.39 11.98 4.38
CA ARG A 34 -5.83 10.72 3.76
C ARG A 34 -4.63 10.00 3.13
N VAL A 35 -4.39 8.76 3.56
CA VAL A 35 -3.29 7.92 3.06
C VAL A 35 -3.79 6.99 1.95
N HIS A 36 -4.97 6.41 2.13
CA HIS A 36 -5.54 5.45 1.20
C HIS A 36 -6.40 6.14 0.14
N PRO A 37 -6.44 5.62 -1.10
CA PRO A 37 -7.30 6.15 -2.16
C PRO A 37 -8.74 6.31 -1.71
N GLU A 38 -9.45 7.29 -2.28
CA GLU A 38 -10.83 7.58 -1.89
C GLU A 38 -11.76 6.38 -2.10
N GLU A 39 -11.49 5.49 -3.05
CA GLU A 39 -12.34 4.31 -3.27
C GLU A 39 -12.20 3.25 -2.17
N VAL A 40 -11.21 3.36 -1.28
CA VAL A 40 -11.10 2.49 -0.09
C VAL A 40 -12.21 2.86 0.89
N LYS A 41 -13.22 1.98 1.00
CA LYS A 41 -14.38 2.13 1.89
C LYS A 41 -14.43 1.11 3.02
N SER A 42 -13.50 0.16 3.05
CA SER A 42 -13.36 -0.84 4.13
C SER A 42 -11.90 -1.30 4.23
N TYR A 43 -11.53 -1.85 5.38
CA TYR A 43 -10.17 -2.33 5.62
C TYR A 43 -9.73 -3.40 4.61
N ARG A 44 -10.66 -4.29 4.24
CA ARG A 44 -10.41 -5.39 3.29
C ARG A 44 -10.20 -4.93 1.85
N MET A 45 -10.59 -3.70 1.52
CA MET A 45 -10.39 -3.13 0.18
C MET A 45 -8.99 -2.55 -0.02
N ILE A 46 -8.26 -2.28 1.07
CA ILE A 46 -6.95 -1.61 1.02
C ILE A 46 -5.97 -2.32 0.09
N PRO A 47 -5.73 -3.65 0.17
CA PRO A 47 -4.75 -4.30 -0.70
C PRO A 47 -5.07 -4.11 -2.18
N LYS A 48 -6.30 -4.47 -2.57
CA LYS A 48 -6.72 -4.48 -3.97
C LYS A 48 -6.73 -3.09 -4.60
N ILE A 49 -7.24 -2.09 -3.88
CA ILE A 49 -7.35 -0.74 -4.43
C ILE A 49 -5.99 -0.07 -4.44
N THR A 50 -5.23 -0.17 -3.36
CA THR A 50 -3.91 0.47 -3.29
C THR A 50 -2.92 -0.17 -4.26
N GLU A 51 -2.97 -1.50 -4.47
CA GLU A 51 -2.21 -2.19 -5.53
C GLU A 51 -2.50 -1.62 -6.91
N ARG A 52 -3.78 -1.37 -7.23
CA ARG A 52 -4.17 -0.79 -8.54
C ARG A 52 -3.53 0.59 -8.75
N TYR A 53 -3.48 1.42 -7.71
CA TYR A 53 -2.81 2.72 -7.76
C TYR A 53 -1.29 2.56 -7.86
N ALA A 54 -0.71 1.59 -7.14
CA ALA A 54 0.72 1.26 -7.22
C ALA A 54 1.11 0.87 -8.65
N ARG A 55 0.36 -0.03 -9.27
CA ARG A 55 0.58 -0.47 -10.66
C ARG A 55 0.44 0.67 -11.65
N HIS A 56 -0.49 1.60 -11.43
CA HIS A 56 -0.63 2.77 -12.27
C HIS A 56 0.61 3.69 -12.17
N ALA A 57 1.07 3.97 -10.94
CA ALA A 57 2.30 4.74 -10.72
C ALA A 57 3.53 4.05 -11.33
N GLU A 58 3.65 2.73 -11.17
CA GLU A 58 4.70 1.92 -11.78
C GLU A 58 4.66 2.02 -13.31
N THR A 59 3.48 1.96 -13.93
CA THR A 59 3.34 2.10 -15.39
C THR A 59 3.85 3.47 -15.85
N ILE A 60 3.52 4.55 -15.12
CA ILE A 60 4.03 5.89 -15.44
C ILE A 60 5.55 5.93 -15.30
N ALA A 61 6.10 5.34 -14.23
CA ALA A 61 7.55 5.29 -14.00
C ALA A 61 8.29 4.58 -15.15
N GLN A 62 7.77 3.42 -15.59
CA GLN A 62 8.33 2.65 -16.69
C GLN A 62 8.30 3.42 -18.02
N GLU A 63 7.21 4.13 -18.32
CA GLU A 63 7.13 4.93 -19.55
C GLU A 63 8.05 6.17 -19.48
N ALA A 64 8.16 6.81 -18.32
CA ALA A 64 9.10 7.91 -18.11
C ALA A 64 10.56 7.44 -18.27
N GLU A 65 10.91 6.28 -17.72
CA GLU A 65 12.24 5.67 -17.86
C GLU A 65 12.55 5.36 -19.34
N LYS A 66 11.62 4.75 -20.07
CA LYS A 66 11.77 4.47 -21.51
C LYS A 66 11.95 5.75 -22.34
N ALA A 67 11.31 6.85 -21.94
CA ALA A 67 11.46 8.16 -22.57
C ALA A 67 12.72 8.91 -22.15
N GLY A 68 13.51 8.38 -21.20
CA GLY A 68 14.73 9.02 -20.68
C GLY A 68 14.47 10.10 -19.63
N HIS A 69 13.25 10.21 -19.10
CA HIS A 69 12.90 11.14 -18.02
C HIS A 69 13.22 10.54 -16.65
N VAL A 70 14.51 10.44 -16.34
CA VAL A 70 15.04 9.71 -15.17
C VAL A 70 14.51 10.25 -13.83
N GLU A 71 14.48 11.56 -13.64
CA GLU A 71 13.98 12.17 -12.40
C GLU A 71 12.48 11.88 -12.18
N THR A 72 11.68 12.01 -13.24
CA THR A 72 10.26 11.64 -13.22
C THR A 72 10.06 10.16 -12.95
N ALA A 73 10.87 9.29 -13.57
CA ALA A 73 10.83 7.86 -13.32
C ALA A 73 11.14 7.54 -11.85
N HIS A 74 12.19 8.16 -11.29
CA HIS A 74 12.57 8.02 -9.88
C HIS A 74 11.41 8.35 -8.93
N GLU A 75 10.78 9.52 -9.10
CA GLU A 75 9.64 9.94 -8.26
C GLU A 75 8.46 8.97 -8.33
N HIS A 76 8.14 8.48 -9.53
CA HIS A 76 7.03 7.55 -9.71
C HIS A 76 7.35 6.13 -9.22
N TYR A 77 8.59 5.66 -9.35
CA TYR A 77 9.03 4.40 -8.74
C TYR A 77 8.99 4.48 -7.22
N TRP A 78 9.42 5.60 -6.62
CA TRP A 78 9.27 5.84 -5.18
C TRP A 78 7.81 5.78 -4.75
N ARG A 79 6.93 6.46 -5.50
CA ARG A 79 5.49 6.46 -5.22
C ARG A 79 4.89 5.06 -5.33
N ALA A 80 5.27 4.29 -6.35
CA ALA A 80 4.81 2.92 -6.53
C ALA A 80 5.26 2.02 -5.37
N ALA A 81 6.53 2.11 -4.95
CA ALA A 81 7.07 1.35 -3.83
C ALA A 81 6.30 1.64 -2.52
N ASP A 82 6.03 2.91 -2.21
CA ASP A 82 5.26 3.30 -1.03
C ASP A 82 3.80 2.80 -1.10
N LEU A 83 3.17 2.83 -2.27
CA LEU A 83 1.82 2.28 -2.45
C LEU A 83 1.80 0.76 -2.29
N TYR A 84 2.80 0.03 -2.80
CA TYR A 84 2.93 -1.41 -2.56
C TYR A 84 3.18 -1.75 -1.09
N ARG A 85 3.92 -0.88 -0.35
CA ARG A 85 4.08 -0.97 1.11
C ARG A 85 2.75 -0.79 1.85
N GLU A 86 1.96 0.19 1.45
CA GLU A 86 0.62 0.43 2.04
C GLU A 86 -0.37 -0.70 1.70
N ALA A 87 -0.33 -1.23 0.47
CA ALA A 87 -1.22 -2.31 0.04
C ALA A 87 -1.04 -3.60 0.85
N GLN A 88 0.19 -3.92 1.27
CA GLN A 88 0.48 -5.14 2.04
C GLN A 88 0.27 -4.98 3.55
N HIS A 89 0.30 -3.73 4.06
CA HIS A 89 0.15 -3.41 5.49
C HIS A 89 -1.05 -4.10 6.19
N PRO A 90 -2.25 -4.20 5.58
CA PRO A 90 -3.41 -4.85 6.21
C PRO A 90 -3.38 -6.39 6.21
N ILE A 91 -2.37 -7.03 5.60
CA ILE A 91 -2.26 -8.49 5.51
C ILE A 91 -1.36 -9.01 6.64
N PHE A 92 -2.00 -9.55 7.69
CA PHE A 92 -1.35 -10.07 8.91
C PHE A 92 -1.19 -11.59 8.93
N VAL A 93 -1.33 -12.25 7.78
CA VAL A 93 -1.14 -13.70 7.64
C VAL A 93 0.26 -13.94 7.10
N ASP A 94 1.03 -14.75 7.82
CA ASP A 94 2.35 -15.19 7.37
C ASP A 94 2.23 -16.00 6.09
N ASP A 95 3.21 -15.86 5.19
CA ASP A 95 3.25 -16.54 3.89
C ASP A 95 2.03 -16.33 2.98
N HIS A 96 1.25 -15.26 3.19
CA HIS A 96 0.13 -14.95 2.31
C HIS A 96 0.63 -14.58 0.91
N PRO A 97 0.15 -15.24 -0.17
CA PRO A 97 0.66 -15.05 -1.52
C PRO A 97 0.58 -13.58 -1.98
N ASP A 98 -0.53 -12.90 -1.71
CA ASP A 98 -0.66 -11.47 -2.05
C ASP A 98 0.35 -10.60 -1.32
N LYS A 99 0.69 -10.89 -0.05
CA LYS A 99 1.69 -10.11 0.69
C LYS A 99 3.07 -10.30 0.09
N ILE A 100 3.44 -11.53 -0.23
CA ILE A 100 4.70 -11.86 -0.91
C ILE A 100 4.77 -11.13 -2.26
N TYR A 101 3.71 -11.20 -3.06
CA TYR A 101 3.62 -10.50 -4.35
C TYR A 101 3.81 -8.98 -4.19
N LEU A 102 3.04 -8.36 -3.30
CA LEU A 102 3.11 -6.90 -3.07
C LEU A 102 4.48 -6.48 -2.52
N HIS A 103 5.11 -7.31 -1.68
CA HIS A 103 6.45 -7.05 -1.19
C HIS A 103 7.50 -7.15 -2.29
N ASN A 104 7.42 -8.16 -3.17
CA ASN A 104 8.33 -8.26 -4.32
C ASN A 104 8.18 -7.06 -5.26
N LYS A 105 6.95 -6.61 -5.54
CA LYS A 105 6.70 -5.39 -6.34
C LYS A 105 7.29 -4.14 -5.70
N LEU A 106 7.21 -4.02 -4.37
CA LEU A 106 7.88 -2.94 -3.64
C LEU A 106 9.39 -2.98 -3.88
N LEU A 107 10.02 -4.14 -3.70
CA LEU A 107 11.47 -4.30 -3.88
C LEU A 107 11.90 -3.96 -5.31
N GLU A 108 11.19 -4.48 -6.31
CA GLU A 108 11.44 -4.17 -7.73
C GLU A 108 11.39 -2.66 -8.01
N CYS A 109 10.38 -1.95 -7.49
CA CYS A 109 10.28 -0.50 -7.66
C CYS A 109 11.38 0.23 -6.88
N TYR A 110 11.74 -0.25 -5.69
CA TYR A 110 12.75 0.38 -4.86
C TYR A 110 14.18 0.19 -5.40
N GLU A 111 14.47 -0.92 -6.09
CA GLU A 111 15.72 -1.06 -6.83
C GLU A 111 15.84 0.01 -7.93
N LYS A 112 14.73 0.32 -8.62
CA LYS A 112 14.70 1.41 -9.60
C LYS A 112 14.87 2.79 -8.99
N VAL A 113 14.35 3.01 -7.78
CA VAL A 113 14.65 4.23 -7.01
C VAL A 113 16.15 4.34 -6.76
N ILE A 114 16.80 3.27 -6.30
CA ILE A 114 18.25 3.27 -6.03
C ILE A 114 19.02 3.53 -7.33
N GLU A 115 18.68 2.86 -8.42
CA GLU A 115 19.31 3.01 -9.74
C GLU A 115 19.26 4.45 -10.24
N HIS A 116 18.12 5.13 -10.07
CA HIS A 116 17.89 6.49 -10.57
C HIS A 116 18.14 7.59 -9.52
N SER A 117 18.69 7.23 -8.36
CA SER A 117 18.96 8.18 -7.28
C SER A 117 20.06 9.17 -7.69
N PRO A 118 19.90 10.48 -7.42
CA PRO A 118 20.93 11.48 -7.71
C PRO A 118 22.17 11.35 -6.81
N TYR A 119 22.08 10.58 -5.72
CA TYR A 119 23.16 10.37 -4.75
C TYR A 119 23.22 8.90 -4.28
N PRO A 120 24.42 8.37 -3.94
CA PRO A 120 24.59 7.00 -3.43
C PRO A 120 23.95 6.75 -2.06
#